data_AF-D4JTS0-F1
#
_entry.id   AF-D4JTS0-F1
#
_cell.length_a   1.000
_cell.length_b   1.000
_cell.length_c   1.000
_cell.angle_alpha   90.00
_cell.angle_beta   90.00
_cell.angle_gamma   90.00
#
_symmetry.space_group_name_H-M   'P 1'
#
loop_
_entity.id
_entity.type
_entity.pdbx_description
1 polymer ?
#
loop_
_entity_poly.entity_id
_entity_poly.type
_entity_poly.pdbx_seq_one_letter_code
_entity_poly.pdbx_strand_id
1 'polypeptide(L)'
;MTDKIRIFVDMDGTLARFHDENLYLERMFEKGFFRDLKPFSNAVDAIKRIIDNHPNVDVYVLSATITTPYCLAEKNAWLDKYLPNVDNEHRILMESSAGFKSLCVPGNYMYKDDNGKYHIKISENDILIDDYNKNLEGWERDGGTAIKAKNNINHRGLYGALWNGELIDVTDTADSIVERLTEIIVSREKGIEENHYNEDDEELEID
;
A
#
# COMPACT_ATOMS: atom_id res chain seq x y z
N MET A 1 9.14 14.73 -8.83
CA MET A 1 8.46 13.54 -8.29
C MET A 1 8.07 12.68 -9.48
N THR A 2 7.68 11.42 -9.30
CA THR A 2 7.29 10.59 -10.46
C THR A 2 5.86 10.89 -10.87
N ASP A 3 5.64 11.06 -12.17
CA ASP A 3 4.30 11.24 -12.76
C ASP A 3 3.58 9.89 -12.93
N LYS A 4 4.27 8.78 -12.69
CA LYS A 4 3.71 7.43 -12.73
C LYS A 4 2.97 7.10 -11.44
N ILE A 5 1.78 6.48 -11.58
CA ILE A 5 1.02 5.92 -10.46
C ILE A 5 1.74 4.69 -9.90
N ARG A 6 1.88 4.64 -8.59
CA ARG A 6 2.51 3.51 -7.88
C ARG A 6 1.60 3.07 -6.74
N ILE A 7 1.29 1.77 -6.69
CA ILE A 7 0.47 1.18 -5.65
C ILE A 7 1.36 0.38 -4.71
N PHE A 8 1.35 0.72 -3.43
CA PHE A 8 2.02 0.02 -2.35
C PHE A 8 0.97 -0.76 -1.56
N VAL A 9 0.96 -2.08 -1.70
CA VAL A 9 -0.02 -2.95 -1.04
C VAL A 9 0.60 -3.55 0.20
N ASP A 10 -0.03 -3.35 1.36
CA ASP A 10 0.35 -4.04 2.58
C ASP A 10 0.07 -5.56 2.50
N MET A 11 0.71 -6.34 3.36
CA MET A 11 0.53 -7.78 3.41
C MET A 11 -0.36 -8.23 4.56
N ASP A 12 -0.05 -7.90 5.81
CA ASP A 12 -0.67 -8.51 6.99
C ASP A 12 -2.01 -7.84 7.31
N GLY A 13 -3.12 -8.55 7.16
CA GLY A 13 -4.47 -7.98 7.30
C GLY A 13 -5.02 -7.39 5.99
N THR A 14 -4.19 -7.33 4.95
CA THR A 14 -4.54 -6.81 3.62
C THR A 14 -4.57 -7.92 2.56
N LEU A 15 -3.41 -8.53 2.26
CA LEU A 15 -3.31 -9.68 1.33
C LEU A 15 -3.36 -11.02 2.06
N ALA A 16 -2.79 -11.08 3.26
CA ALA A 16 -2.72 -12.25 4.12
C ALA A 16 -3.65 -12.10 5.33
N ARG A 17 -4.30 -13.18 5.72
CA ARG A 17 -5.26 -13.24 6.83
C ARG A 17 -4.56 -13.31 8.20
N PHE A 18 -3.71 -12.33 8.47
CA PHE A 18 -2.90 -12.27 9.70
C PHE A 18 -3.76 -12.28 10.97
N HIS A 19 -4.82 -11.46 10.99
CA HIS A 19 -5.72 -11.33 12.15
C HIS A 19 -6.70 -12.51 12.31
N ASP A 20 -6.81 -13.40 11.31
CA ASP A 20 -7.65 -14.61 11.41
C ASP A 20 -6.97 -15.70 12.27
N GLU A 21 -5.65 -15.60 12.50
CA GLU A 21 -4.90 -16.54 13.33
C GLU A 21 -5.16 -16.29 14.82
N ASN A 22 -5.46 -17.35 15.56
CA ASN A 22 -5.55 -17.26 17.02
C ASN A 22 -4.16 -16.95 17.61
N LEU A 23 -4.10 -16.08 18.62
CA LEU A 23 -2.86 -15.64 19.28
C LEU A 23 -1.80 -15.15 18.28
N TYR A 24 -2.23 -14.41 17.24
CA TYR A 24 -1.34 -13.97 16.16
C TYR A 24 -0.14 -13.14 16.66
N LEU A 25 -0.30 -12.34 17.71
CA LEU A 25 0.77 -11.51 18.28
C LEU A 25 1.86 -12.36 18.94
N GLU A 26 1.49 -13.47 19.58
CA GLU A 26 2.43 -14.41 20.20
C GLU A 26 3.04 -15.35 19.17
N ARG A 27 2.22 -15.84 18.24
CA ARG A 27 2.60 -16.86 17.26
C ARG A 27 3.38 -16.30 16.08
N MET A 28 3.37 -14.98 15.84
CA MET A 28 4.19 -14.39 14.78
C MET A 28 5.70 -14.63 14.95
N PHE A 29 6.15 -15.05 16.14
CA PHE A 29 7.55 -15.45 16.39
C PHE A 29 7.84 -16.91 16.04
N GLU A 30 6.81 -17.73 15.80
CA GLU A 30 6.94 -19.15 15.47
C GLU A 30 7.37 -19.38 14.02
N LYS A 31 8.18 -20.41 13.80
CA LYS A 31 8.54 -20.85 12.45
C LYS A 31 7.29 -21.37 11.73
N GLY A 32 7.09 -20.91 10.50
CA GLY A 32 5.98 -21.26 9.62
C GLY A 32 4.82 -20.27 9.67
N PHE A 33 4.78 -19.39 10.68
CA PHE A 33 3.61 -18.53 10.91
C PHE A 33 3.28 -17.69 9.67
N PHE A 34 4.22 -16.89 9.17
CA PHE A 34 3.94 -15.98 8.04
C PHE A 34 3.77 -16.75 6.73
N ARG A 35 4.55 -17.82 6.53
CA ARG A 35 4.50 -18.64 5.31
C ARG A 35 3.14 -19.31 5.13
N ASP A 36 2.53 -19.73 6.24
CA ASP A 36 1.34 -20.57 6.23
C ASP A 36 0.04 -19.76 6.34
N LEU A 37 0.12 -18.42 6.48
CA LEU A 37 -1.04 -17.52 6.45
C LEU A 37 -1.90 -17.78 5.21
N LYS A 38 -3.22 -17.84 5.41
CA LYS A 38 -4.17 -17.94 4.29
C LYS A 38 -4.29 -16.60 3.57
N PRO A 39 -4.44 -16.57 2.24
CA PRO A 39 -4.68 -15.33 1.52
C PRO A 39 -6.13 -14.85 1.66
N PHE A 40 -6.31 -13.53 1.53
CA PHE A 40 -7.55 -12.97 0.96
C PHE A 40 -7.51 -13.21 -0.54
N SER A 41 -7.94 -14.41 -0.98
CA SER A 41 -7.75 -14.86 -2.37
C SER A 41 -8.29 -13.88 -3.42
N ASN A 42 -9.43 -13.24 -3.15
CA ASN A 42 -10.02 -12.26 -4.06
C ASN A 42 -9.18 -10.97 -4.14
N ALA A 43 -8.60 -10.51 -3.02
CA ALA A 43 -7.70 -9.37 -3.03
C ALA A 43 -6.39 -9.68 -3.76
N VAL A 44 -5.81 -10.87 -3.53
CA VAL A 44 -4.62 -11.32 -4.28
C VAL A 44 -4.90 -11.41 -5.78
N ASP A 45 -6.04 -11.98 -6.17
CA ASP A 45 -6.46 -12.06 -7.58
C ASP A 45 -6.70 -10.66 -8.18
N ALA A 46 -7.33 -9.77 -7.43
CA ALA A 46 -7.53 -8.38 -7.86
C ALA A 46 -6.21 -7.66 -8.12
N ILE A 47 -5.23 -7.76 -7.21
CA ILE A 47 -3.90 -7.15 -7.41
C ILE A 47 -3.20 -7.73 -8.65
N LYS A 48 -3.29 -9.05 -8.90
CA LYS A 48 -2.75 -9.64 -10.14
C LYS A 48 -3.38 -9.03 -11.38
N ARG A 49 -4.71 -8.90 -11.39
CA ARG A 49 -5.45 -8.28 -12.50
C ARG A 49 -5.12 -6.81 -12.67
N ILE A 50 -4.85 -6.08 -11.58
CA ILE A 50 -4.37 -4.69 -11.68
C ILE A 50 -3.00 -4.65 -12.37
N ILE A 51 -2.06 -5.51 -11.98
CA ILE A 51 -0.74 -5.61 -12.63
C ILE A 51 -0.89 -5.93 -14.13
N ASP A 52 -1.76 -6.88 -14.48
CA ASP A 52 -1.91 -7.34 -15.86
C ASP A 52 -2.65 -6.33 -16.76
N ASN A 53 -3.62 -5.60 -16.20
CA ASN A 53 -4.50 -4.70 -16.97
C ASN A 53 -4.05 -3.24 -16.98
N HIS A 54 -3.19 -2.82 -16.03
CA HIS A 54 -2.71 -1.45 -15.89
C HIS A 54 -1.18 -1.39 -15.99
N PRO A 55 -0.58 -1.61 -17.19
CA PRO A 55 0.88 -1.70 -17.35
C PRO A 55 1.63 -0.39 -17.03
N ASN A 56 0.91 0.73 -16.94
CA ASN A 56 1.45 2.03 -16.55
C ASN A 56 1.44 2.25 -15.03
N VAL A 57 0.98 1.28 -14.24
CA VAL A 57 0.97 1.33 -12.78
C VAL A 57 2.05 0.39 -12.23
N ASP A 58 2.95 0.90 -11.40
CA ASP A 58 3.89 0.03 -10.68
C ASP A 58 3.25 -0.48 -9.39
N VAL A 59 3.30 -1.79 -9.15
CA VAL A 59 2.76 -2.41 -7.94
C VAL A 59 3.89 -2.94 -7.07
N TYR A 60 3.94 -2.44 -5.84
CA TYR A 60 4.86 -2.83 -4.79
C TYR A 60 4.13 -3.55 -3.67
N VAL A 61 4.80 -4.48 -3.02
CA VAL A 61 4.40 -4.96 -1.68
C VAL A 61 5.19 -4.18 -0.64
N LEU A 62 4.51 -3.56 0.32
CA LEU A 62 5.13 -2.80 1.40
C LEU A 62 4.65 -3.30 2.76
N SER A 63 5.46 -4.16 3.39
CA SER A 63 5.09 -4.82 4.65
C SER A 63 6.19 -4.71 5.69
N ALA A 64 5.79 -4.57 6.96
CA ALA A 64 6.72 -4.61 8.07
C ALA A 64 7.17 -6.05 8.35
N THR A 65 8.41 -6.20 8.80
CA THR A 65 8.99 -7.43 9.32
C THR A 65 9.32 -7.25 10.79
N ILE A 66 9.17 -8.32 11.55
CA ILE A 66 9.49 -8.35 12.98
C ILE A 66 10.83 -9.06 13.20
N THR A 67 11.49 -8.76 14.33
CA THR A 67 12.81 -9.32 14.66
C THR A 67 12.70 -10.79 15.08
N THR A 68 12.75 -11.67 14.09
CA THR A 68 12.83 -13.14 14.20
C THR A 68 13.56 -13.68 12.97
N PRO A 69 14.29 -14.81 13.06
CA PRO A 69 14.96 -15.42 11.90
C PRO A 69 14.01 -15.91 10.80
N TYR A 70 12.69 -15.92 11.04
CA TYR A 70 11.72 -16.52 10.12
C TYR A 70 10.98 -15.48 9.25
N CYS A 71 10.58 -14.35 9.82
CA CYS A 71 9.59 -13.44 9.22
C CYS A 71 9.93 -12.99 7.79
N LEU A 72 11.13 -12.46 7.56
CA LEU A 72 11.54 -11.96 6.24
C LEU A 72 11.54 -13.06 5.17
N ALA A 73 12.13 -14.22 5.47
CA ALA A 73 12.19 -15.34 4.54
C ALA A 73 10.80 -15.93 4.26
N GLU A 74 9.94 -16.00 5.27
CA GLU A 74 8.61 -16.56 5.16
C GLU A 74 7.63 -15.64 4.43
N LYS A 75 7.73 -14.33 4.62
CA LYS A 75 6.96 -13.35 3.82
C LYS A 75 7.32 -13.44 2.34
N ASN A 76 8.61 -13.54 2.01
CA ASN A 76 9.04 -13.76 0.63
C ASN A 76 8.50 -15.07 0.07
N ALA A 77 8.61 -16.18 0.81
CA ALA A 77 8.08 -17.47 0.38
C ALA A 77 6.56 -17.45 0.19
N TRP A 78 5.84 -16.68 1.01
CA TRP A 78 4.40 -16.46 0.84
C TRP A 78 4.10 -15.69 -0.46
N LEU A 79 4.85 -14.63 -0.75
CA LEU A 79 4.71 -13.84 -1.98
C LEU A 79 5.06 -14.65 -3.22
N ASP A 80 6.12 -15.46 -3.19
CA ASP A 80 6.47 -16.38 -4.28
C ASP A 80 5.34 -17.37 -4.59
N LYS A 81 4.60 -17.80 -3.56
CA LYS A 81 3.49 -18.74 -3.70
C LYS A 81 2.22 -18.06 -4.23
N TYR A 82 1.85 -16.90 -3.69
CA TYR A 82 0.52 -16.34 -3.91
C TYR A 82 0.51 -15.13 -4.86
N LEU A 83 1.58 -14.33 -4.91
CA LEU A 83 1.69 -13.13 -5.75
C LEU A 83 3.06 -13.07 -6.48
N PRO A 84 3.39 -14.08 -7.31
CA PRO A 84 4.68 -14.13 -8.01
C PRO A 84 4.84 -13.04 -9.08
N ASN A 85 3.75 -12.37 -9.48
CA ASN A 85 3.77 -11.24 -10.41
C ASN A 85 4.52 -10.02 -9.86
N VAL A 86 4.71 -9.92 -8.54
CA VAL A 86 5.55 -8.88 -7.92
C VAL A 86 6.94 -9.48 -7.69
N ASP A 87 7.92 -8.96 -8.44
CA ASP A 87 9.32 -9.39 -8.34
C ASP A 87 9.98 -8.93 -7.02
N ASN A 88 11.22 -9.37 -6.78
CA ASN A 88 11.93 -9.06 -5.54
C ASN A 88 12.28 -7.59 -5.37
N GLU A 89 12.48 -6.83 -6.45
CA GLU A 89 12.83 -5.40 -6.37
C GLU A 89 11.60 -4.56 -5.97
N HIS A 90 10.40 -5.06 -6.27
CA HIS A 90 9.12 -4.47 -5.89
C HIS A 90 8.59 -4.98 -4.53
N ARG A 91 9.38 -5.76 -3.78
CA ARG A 91 9.05 -6.21 -2.42
C ARG A 91 9.82 -5.42 -1.36
N ILE A 92 9.15 -4.45 -0.76
CA ILE A 92 9.68 -3.62 0.31
C ILE A 92 9.28 -4.22 1.66
N LEU A 93 10.17 -5.06 2.19
CA LEU A 93 9.99 -5.71 3.49
C LEU A 93 10.84 -4.99 4.55
N MET A 94 10.26 -3.95 5.16
CA MET A 94 10.96 -3.07 6.10
C MET A 94 11.01 -3.65 7.50
N GLU A 95 12.10 -3.48 8.25
CA GLU A 95 12.09 -3.80 9.68
C GLU A 95 11.12 -2.87 10.42
N SER A 96 10.32 -3.40 11.36
CA SER A 96 9.31 -2.61 12.08
C SER A 96 9.90 -1.43 12.86
N SER A 97 11.19 -1.50 13.20
CA SER A 97 11.96 -0.42 13.83
C SER A 97 12.29 0.74 12.88
N ALA A 98 12.16 0.57 11.57
CA ALA A 98 12.51 1.58 10.56
C ALA A 98 11.54 2.78 10.51
N GLY A 99 10.41 2.71 11.22
CA GLY A 99 9.49 3.84 11.40
C GLY A 99 8.35 3.87 10.39
N PHE A 100 8.21 4.96 9.64
CA PHE A 100 7.07 5.20 8.76
C PHE A 100 7.23 4.50 7.40
N LYS A 101 6.15 3.91 6.87
CA LYS A 101 6.13 3.26 5.55
C LYS A 101 6.61 4.17 4.41
N SER A 102 6.29 5.46 4.49
CA SER A 102 6.70 6.50 3.53
C SER A 102 8.22 6.65 3.41
N LEU A 103 9.01 6.34 4.45
CA LEU A 103 10.48 6.36 4.39
C LEU A 103 11.07 5.29 3.47
N CYS A 104 10.32 4.23 3.21
CA CYS A 104 10.77 3.11 2.39
C CYS A 104 10.35 3.24 0.92
N VAL A 105 9.59 4.29 0.57
CA VAL A 105 9.12 4.53 -0.80
C VAL A 105 10.28 4.97 -1.69
N PRO A 106 10.55 4.31 -2.83
CA PRO A 106 11.57 4.77 -3.77
C PRO A 106 11.32 6.23 -4.20
N GLY A 107 12.34 7.08 -4.11
CA GLY A 107 12.21 8.50 -4.48
C GLY A 107 11.51 9.39 -3.45
N ASN A 108 11.24 8.91 -2.24
CA ASN A 108 10.89 9.79 -1.13
C ASN A 108 12.04 10.77 -0.84
N TYR A 109 11.71 11.93 -0.26
CA TYR A 109 12.73 12.83 0.27
C TYR A 109 12.31 13.44 1.60
N MET A 110 13.32 13.80 2.40
CA MET A 110 13.11 14.49 3.67
C MET A 110 13.40 15.98 3.52
N TYR A 111 12.59 16.81 4.16
CA TYR A 111 12.81 18.25 4.23
C TYR A 111 12.60 18.76 5.66
N LYS A 112 13.10 19.96 5.97
CA LYS A 112 12.85 20.65 7.23
C LYS A 112 11.82 21.75 7.02
N ASP A 113 10.87 21.87 7.93
CA ASP A 113 10.03 23.07 7.99
C ASP A 113 10.78 24.25 8.63
N ASP A 114 10.13 25.42 8.65
CA ASP A 114 10.67 26.66 9.22
C ASP A 114 11.00 26.56 10.73
N ASN A 115 10.42 25.57 11.42
CA ASN A 115 10.70 25.29 12.84
C ASN A 115 11.84 24.26 13.02
N GLY A 116 12.47 23.83 11.93
CA GLY A 116 13.56 22.85 11.94
C GLY A 116 13.11 21.40 12.12
N LYS A 117 11.81 21.11 12.07
CA LYS A 117 11.27 19.75 12.16
C LYS A 117 11.38 19.05 10.82
N TYR A 118 11.88 17.81 10.84
CA TYR A 118 11.94 16.98 9.63
C TYR A 118 10.57 16.41 9.27
N HIS A 119 10.29 16.40 7.97
CA HIS A 119 9.10 15.83 7.34
C HIS A 119 9.52 14.94 6.17
N ILE A 120 8.65 14.00 5.82
CA ILE A 120 8.82 13.11 4.68
C ILE A 120 7.87 13.62 3.60
N LYS A 121 8.32 13.58 2.34
CA LYS A 121 7.49 13.85 1.17
C LYS A 121 7.53 12.66 0.22
N ILE A 122 6.35 12.21 -0.16
CA ILE A 122 6.10 11.26 -1.25
C ILE A 122 5.17 11.91 -2.29
N SER A 123 4.96 11.22 -3.42
CA SER A 123 4.08 11.69 -4.49
C SER A 123 2.63 11.42 -4.13
N GLU A 124 1.70 12.28 -4.56
CA GLU A 124 0.27 11.99 -4.42
C GLU A 124 -0.18 10.77 -5.24
N ASN A 125 0.58 10.46 -6.30
CA ASN A 125 0.43 9.29 -7.15
C ASN A 125 0.95 7.99 -6.47
N ASP A 126 1.54 8.11 -5.27
CA ASP A 126 1.87 6.98 -4.42
C ASP A 126 0.64 6.59 -3.59
N ILE A 127 0.02 5.49 -3.95
CA ILE A 127 -1.19 4.95 -3.33
C ILE A 127 -0.80 3.86 -2.33
N LEU A 128 -1.17 4.00 -1.06
CA LEU A 128 -1.03 2.94 -0.06
C LEU A 128 -2.37 2.23 0.14
N ILE A 129 -2.37 0.90 0.01
CA ILE A 129 -3.49 0.05 0.41
C ILE A 129 -3.09 -0.67 1.70
N ASP A 130 -3.73 -0.31 2.82
CA ASP A 130 -3.32 -0.79 4.15
C ASP A 130 -4.52 -0.97 5.10
N ASP A 131 -4.41 -1.95 5.99
CA ASP A 131 -5.46 -2.29 6.95
C ASP A 131 -5.35 -1.49 8.26
N TYR A 132 -4.28 -0.74 8.49
CA TYR A 132 -4.01 -0.01 9.73
C TYR A 132 -4.08 1.51 9.57
N ASN A 133 -5.05 2.15 10.26
CA ASN A 133 -5.31 3.59 10.10
C ASN A 133 -4.07 4.47 10.35
N LYS A 134 -3.18 4.12 11.29
CA LYS A 134 -1.98 4.94 11.54
C LYS A 134 -1.04 4.98 10.34
N ASN A 135 -0.97 3.90 9.56
CA ASN A 135 -0.18 3.87 8.34
C ASN A 135 -0.82 4.78 7.28
N LEU A 136 -2.15 4.70 7.13
CA LEU A 136 -2.92 5.54 6.20
C LEU A 136 -2.80 7.03 6.54
N GLU A 137 -3.02 7.41 7.79
CA GLU A 137 -2.88 8.80 8.29
C GLU A 137 -1.45 9.33 8.09
N GLY A 138 -0.44 8.49 8.35
CA GLY A 138 0.95 8.84 8.11
C GLY A 138 1.25 9.05 6.63
N TRP A 139 0.69 8.21 5.77
CA TRP A 139 0.86 8.28 4.32
C TRP A 139 0.25 9.55 3.71
N GLU A 140 -0.99 9.88 4.09
CA GLU A 140 -1.65 11.12 3.64
C GLU A 140 -0.91 12.37 4.13
N ARG A 141 -0.48 12.37 5.39
CA ARG A 141 0.32 13.47 5.95
C ARG A 141 1.60 13.71 5.15
N ASP A 142 2.24 12.65 4.68
CA ASP A 142 3.49 12.72 3.92
C ASP A 142 3.25 13.00 2.41
N GLY A 143 1.97 13.18 2.01
CA GLY A 143 1.55 13.65 0.70
C GLY A 143 1.04 12.58 -0.26
N GLY A 144 0.96 11.32 0.16
CA GLY A 144 0.46 10.23 -0.67
C GLY A 144 -1.05 10.04 -0.58
N THR A 145 -1.59 9.11 -1.36
CA THR A 145 -3.00 8.72 -1.33
C THR A 145 -3.19 7.45 -0.52
N ALA A 146 -4.15 7.42 0.40
CA ALA A 146 -4.40 6.26 1.25
C ALA A 146 -5.75 5.60 0.95
N ILE A 147 -5.74 4.27 0.80
CA ILE A 147 -6.91 3.42 0.62
C ILE A 147 -6.96 2.40 1.76
N LYS A 148 -8.05 2.40 2.52
CA LYS A 148 -8.26 1.43 3.58
C LYS A 148 -8.57 0.05 3.00
N ALA A 149 -7.77 -0.95 3.37
CA ALA A 149 -8.13 -2.35 3.20
C ALA A 149 -9.11 -2.76 4.29
N LYS A 150 -10.41 -2.64 4.02
CA LYS A 150 -11.47 -3.09 4.94
C LYS A 150 -11.55 -4.61 4.89
N ASN A 151 -11.53 -5.24 6.06
CA ASN A 151 -11.77 -6.67 6.20
C ASN A 151 -12.85 -6.93 7.27
N ASN A 152 -13.14 -8.20 7.55
CA ASN A 152 -14.16 -8.57 8.53
C ASN A 152 -13.80 -8.19 9.97
N ILE A 153 -12.54 -7.88 10.28
CA ILE A 153 -12.04 -7.66 11.64
C ILE A 153 -11.87 -6.18 11.93
N ASN A 154 -11.26 -5.44 11.00
CA ASN A 154 -11.05 -4.01 11.10
C ASN A 154 -12.34 -3.24 10.76
N HIS A 155 -12.33 -1.92 10.99
CA HIS A 155 -13.42 -1.03 10.57
C HIS A 155 -14.82 -1.31 11.20
N ARG A 156 -14.86 -1.80 12.46
CA ARG A 156 -16.10 -2.00 13.24
C ARG A 156 -16.41 -0.89 14.26
N GLY A 157 -15.59 0.15 14.33
CA GLY A 157 -15.72 1.23 15.33
C GLY A 157 -15.43 0.79 16.78
N LEU A 158 -14.85 -0.39 16.97
CA LEU A 158 -14.54 -0.95 18.29
C LEU A 158 -13.26 -0.36 18.89
N TYR A 159 -12.30 0.01 18.04
CA TYR A 159 -11.00 0.55 18.44
C TYR A 159 -10.62 1.71 17.50
N GLY A 160 -10.71 2.94 18.02
CA GLY A 160 -10.44 4.16 17.24
C GLY A 160 -11.57 4.54 16.28
N ALA A 161 -11.37 5.65 15.57
CA ALA A 161 -12.32 6.14 14.58
C ALA A 161 -12.34 5.26 13.33
N LEU A 162 -13.49 5.21 12.65
CA LEU A 162 -13.59 4.63 11.33
C LEU A 162 -12.80 5.47 10.32
N TRP A 163 -12.24 4.81 9.32
CA TRP A 163 -11.62 5.50 8.18
C TRP A 163 -12.71 6.25 7.41
N ASN A 164 -12.47 7.52 7.08
CA ASN A 164 -13.45 8.36 6.36
C ASN A 164 -12.98 8.73 4.95
N GLY A 165 -11.93 8.07 4.45
CA GLY A 165 -11.42 8.22 3.09
C GLY A 165 -11.72 7.01 2.22
N GLU A 166 -10.96 6.88 1.12
CA GLU A 166 -11.07 5.78 0.17
C GLU A 166 -10.87 4.41 0.82
N LEU A 167 -11.63 3.41 0.37
CA LEU A 167 -11.52 2.04 0.86
C LEU A 167 -11.86 1.01 -0.20
N ILE A 168 -11.30 -0.18 -0.05
CA ILE A 168 -11.72 -1.42 -0.71
C ILE A 168 -12.10 -2.44 0.35
N ASP A 169 -13.07 -3.29 0.06
CA ASP A 169 -13.40 -4.44 0.93
C ASP A 169 -12.65 -5.68 0.41
N VAL A 170 -11.58 -6.09 1.10
CA VAL A 170 -10.75 -7.25 0.69
C VAL A 170 -11.47 -8.59 0.86
N THR A 171 -12.69 -8.57 1.40
CA THR A 171 -13.56 -9.75 1.51
C THR A 171 -14.58 -9.85 0.39
N ASP A 172 -14.70 -8.83 -0.44
CA ASP A 172 -15.59 -8.81 -1.61
C ASP A 172 -15.02 -9.66 -2.76
N THR A 173 -15.74 -9.72 -3.88
CA THR A 173 -15.30 -10.39 -5.10
C THR A 173 -14.09 -9.70 -5.72
N ALA A 174 -13.25 -10.46 -6.44
CA ALA A 174 -12.12 -9.89 -7.15
C ALA A 174 -12.56 -8.83 -8.17
N ASP A 175 -13.70 -9.04 -8.84
CA ASP A 175 -14.25 -8.10 -9.81
C ASP A 175 -14.58 -6.75 -9.17
N SER A 176 -15.27 -6.74 -8.01
CA SER A 176 -15.59 -5.51 -7.28
C SER A 176 -14.36 -4.76 -6.79
N ILE A 177 -13.33 -5.49 -6.33
CA ILE A 177 -12.07 -4.87 -5.91
C ILE A 177 -11.34 -4.26 -7.12
N VAL A 178 -11.28 -4.98 -8.25
CA VAL A 178 -10.64 -4.49 -9.49
C VAL A 178 -11.38 -3.28 -10.04
N GLU A 179 -12.72 -3.30 -10.07
CA GLU A 179 -13.54 -2.17 -10.51
C GLU A 179 -13.20 -0.94 -9.68
N ARG A 180 -13.24 -1.06 -8.35
CA ARG A 180 -12.94 0.08 -7.46
C ARG A 180 -11.52 0.60 -7.62
N LEU A 181 -10.52 -0.27 -7.70
CA LEU A 181 -9.13 0.15 -7.91
C LEU A 181 -8.94 0.80 -9.28
N THR A 182 -9.60 0.28 -10.31
CA THR A 182 -9.56 0.84 -11.67
C THR A 182 -10.18 2.24 -11.71
N GLU A 183 -11.31 2.47 -11.04
CA GLU A 183 -11.91 3.82 -10.91
C GLU A 183 -10.92 4.82 -10.30
N ILE A 184 -10.21 4.41 -9.24
CA ILE A 184 -9.22 5.26 -8.57
C ILE A 184 -8.03 5.55 -9.49
N ILE A 185 -7.50 4.53 -10.16
CA ILE A 185 -6.39 4.68 -11.12
C ILE A 185 -6.77 5.63 -12.25
N VAL A 186 -7.90 5.38 -12.93
CA VAL A 186 -8.35 6.19 -14.07
C VAL A 186 -8.66 7.63 -13.67
N SER A 187 -9.22 7.84 -12.48
CA SER A 187 -9.44 9.19 -11.94
C SER A 187 -8.12 9.95 -11.75
N ARG A 188 -7.07 9.25 -11.29
CA ARG A 188 -5.74 9.82 -11.10
C ARG A 188 -5.02 10.09 -12.41
N GLU A 189 -5.09 9.19 -13.38
CA GLU A 189 -4.53 9.39 -14.72
C GLU A 189 -5.07 10.67 -15.36
N LYS A 190 -6.38 10.91 -15.28
CA LYS A 190 -7.01 12.15 -15.76
C LYS A 190 -6.47 13.39 -15.04
N GLY A 191 -6.31 13.32 -13.73
CA GLY A 191 -5.76 14.44 -12.96
C GLY A 191 -4.31 14.78 -13.35
N ILE A 192 -3.51 13.77 -13.69
CA ILE A 192 -2.13 13.96 -14.18
C ILE A 192 -2.15 14.62 -15.56
N GLU A 193 -2.98 14.13 -16.49
CA GLU A 193 -3.13 14.71 -17.83
C GLU A 193 -3.56 16.19 -17.76
N GLU A 194 -4.58 16.50 -16.96
CA GLU A 194 -5.08 17.87 -16.78
C GLU A 194 -4.02 18.82 -16.21
N ASN A 195 -3.21 18.37 -15.25
CA ASN A 195 -2.12 19.18 -14.69
C ASN A 195 -1.03 19.48 -15.73
N HIS A 196 -0.66 18.51 -16.57
CA HIS A 196 0.32 18.73 -17.64
C HIS A 196 -0.16 19.75 -18.67
N TYR A 197 -1.44 19.69 -19.08
CA TYR A 197 -2.00 20.69 -20.00
C TYR A 197 -1.95 22.12 -19.42
N ASN A 198 -2.21 22.28 -18.13
CA ASN A 198 -2.18 23.60 -17.49
C ASN A 198 -0.76 24.17 -17.36
N GLU A 199 0.25 23.34 -17.10
CA GLU A 199 1.66 23.78 -17.05
C GLU A 199 2.17 24.23 -18.42
N ASP A 200 1.82 23.51 -19.49
CA ASP A 200 2.20 23.87 -20.86
C ASP A 200 1.54 25.20 -21.31
N ASP A 201 0.29 25.45 -20.91
CA ASP A 201 -0.41 26.70 -21.23
C ASP A 201 0.16 27.92 -20.47
N GLU A 202 0.59 27.75 -19.20
CA GLU A 202 1.22 28.82 -18.42
C GLU A 202 2.61 29.21 -18.95
N GLU A 203 3.39 28.27 -19.51
CA GLU A 203 4.68 28.59 -20.15
C GLU A 203 4.54 29.35 -21.48
N LEU A 204 3.39 29.21 -22.17
CA LEU A 204 3.12 29.86 -23.46
C LEU A 204 2.59 31.30 -23.33
N GLU A 205 2.16 31.74 -22.13
CA GLU A 205 1.70 33.11 -21.88
C GLU A 205 2.81 34.09 -21.46
N ILE A 206 4.07 33.63 -21.43
CA ILE A 206 5.24 34.45 -21.08
C ILE A 206 6.00 34.88 -22.34
N ASP A 207 5.41 35.75 -23.16
CA ASP A 207 6.11 36.50 -24.24
C ASP A 207 5.55 37.93 -24.41
#